data_AF-A0A7J5YBU8-F1
#
_entry.id   AF-A0A7J5YBU8-F1
#
_cell.length_a   1.000
_cell.length_b   1.000
_cell.length_c   1.000
_cell.angle_alpha   90.00
_cell.angle_beta   90.00
_cell.angle_gamma   90.00
#
_symmetry.space_group_name_H-M   'P 1'
#
loop_
_entity.id
_entity.type
_entity.pdbx_description
1 polymer ?
#
loop_
_entity_poly.entity_id
_entity_poly.type
_entity_poly.pdbx_seq_one_letter_code
_entity_poly.pdbx_strand_id
1 'polypeptide(L)'
;MSPYDAYAQGLIDRKHYIHLSELECDWEEITSTGPDGDTTILQDRKSGKQYSINEALKDGRLTQYDMSCYKEGKMSITEFSLLVAGEPSKPVFPPIIHSVPRSPIRTTPPSPLNYMPSSLRSSFPSLNSQYNSSTQLNSHNSGSLSNLTSTAGDEYFPISGILDTTTESRMSVRSALTRKLIDADTALKLLEAQAASGGIIDLAKKDKLSVHNAAERGLIDTSDMHKLLNAQKAFTGVEDPMTKDRLAVGPAASKGYIPQENARRYMEAQYLTGGFVNPSKAGRLSVKEALATNIIDSKTADELQDETTYKKELVDPITKEKISYKQAMDRCKIDHHTGLLLLPAASTDATDAPSYSNYRFSSNKY
;
A
#
# COMPACT_ATOMS: atom_id res chain seq x y z
N MET A 1 -15.17 5.02 25.44
CA MET A 1 -15.06 3.65 25.97
C MET A 1 -13.98 2.97 25.16
N SER A 2 -12.92 2.45 25.79
CA SER A 2 -11.86 1.78 25.04
C SER A 2 -12.40 0.48 24.41
N PRO A 3 -11.77 -0.07 23.34
CA PRO A 3 -12.11 -1.39 22.81
C PRO A 3 -12.08 -2.47 23.90
N TYR A 4 -11.16 -2.34 24.87
CA TYR A 4 -11.11 -3.22 26.04
C TYR A 4 -12.36 -3.08 26.92
N ASP A 5 -12.75 -1.85 27.27
CA ASP A 5 -13.97 -1.61 28.06
C ASP A 5 -15.22 -2.12 27.33
N ALA A 6 -15.27 -1.98 26.00
CA ALA A 6 -16.35 -2.48 25.17
C ALA A 6 -16.41 -4.02 25.15
N TYR A 7 -15.25 -4.68 25.08
CA TYR A 7 -15.13 -6.13 25.15
C TYR A 7 -15.48 -6.68 26.54
N ALA A 8 -14.96 -6.06 27.60
CA ALA A 8 -15.24 -6.43 28.99
C ALA A 8 -16.73 -6.30 29.34
N GLN A 9 -17.42 -5.33 28.72
CA GLN A 9 -18.88 -5.16 28.83
C GLN A 9 -19.68 -6.05 27.87
N GLY A 10 -19.02 -6.89 27.06
CA GLY A 10 -19.66 -7.81 26.11
C GLY A 10 -20.31 -7.13 24.90
N LEU A 11 -19.96 -5.87 24.64
CA LEU A 11 -20.51 -5.06 23.55
C LEU A 11 -19.88 -5.40 22.19
N ILE A 12 -18.66 -5.96 22.21
CA ILE A 12 -17.96 -6.48 21.03
C ILE A 12 -17.38 -7.86 21.33
N ASP A 13 -17.29 -8.71 20.31
CA ASP A 13 -16.68 -10.04 20.45
C ASP A 13 -15.14 -9.96 20.44
N ARG A 14 -14.47 -11.06 20.79
CA ARG A 14 -13.00 -11.14 20.86
C ARG A 14 -12.34 -10.78 19.53
N LYS A 15 -12.95 -11.15 18.41
CA LYS A 15 -12.39 -10.92 17.06
C LYS A 15 -12.44 -9.45 16.68
N HIS A 16 -13.55 -8.78 16.99
CA HIS A 16 -13.73 -7.34 16.79
C HIS A 16 -12.89 -6.54 17.78
N TYR A 17 -12.73 -7.01 19.02
CA TYR A 17 -11.82 -6.41 19.98
C TYR A 17 -10.38 -6.46 19.49
N ILE A 18 -9.87 -7.62 19.07
CA ILE A 18 -8.51 -7.76 18.54
C ILE A 18 -8.31 -6.80 17.38
N HIS A 19 -9.23 -6.78 16.41
CA HIS A 19 -9.16 -5.88 15.26
C HIS A 19 -9.16 -4.39 15.66
N LEU A 20 -10.05 -3.97 16.56
CA LEU A 20 -10.12 -2.58 17.03
C LEU A 20 -8.90 -2.20 17.89
N SER A 21 -8.35 -3.15 18.65
CA SER A 21 -7.16 -2.95 19.48
C SER A 21 -5.86 -2.94 18.68
N GLU A 22 -5.82 -3.62 17.52
CA GLU A 22 -4.75 -3.53 16.54
C GLU A 22 -4.75 -2.17 15.83
N LEU A 23 -5.94 -1.58 15.62
CA LEU A 23 -6.09 -0.23 15.09
C LEU A 23 -5.73 0.86 16.12
N GLU A 24 -5.91 0.57 17.41
CA GLU A 24 -5.54 1.44 18.53
C GLU A 24 -4.21 1.02 19.19
N CYS A 25 -3.25 0.47 18.43
CA CYS A 25 -2.08 -0.21 19.00
C CYS A 25 -1.18 0.69 19.88
N ASP A 26 -1.52 0.72 21.17
CA ASP A 26 -0.87 1.50 22.23
C ASP A 26 0.04 0.63 23.13
N TRP A 27 0.21 -0.66 22.81
CA TRP A 27 1.11 -1.56 23.55
C TRP A 27 2.52 -1.55 22.94
N GLU A 28 3.53 -1.37 23.78
CA GLU A 28 4.94 -1.39 23.37
C GLU A 28 5.73 -2.42 24.18
N GLU A 29 6.61 -3.14 23.50
CA GLU A 29 7.58 -4.04 24.14
C GLU A 29 8.85 -3.24 24.42
N ILE A 30 9.23 -3.17 25.69
CA ILE A 30 10.44 -2.49 26.14
C ILE A 30 11.38 -3.56 26.67
N THR A 31 12.55 -3.68 26.03
CA THR A 31 13.65 -4.49 26.55
C THR A 31 14.63 -3.56 27.25
N SER A 32 14.82 -3.75 28.55
CA SER A 32 15.79 -3.01 29.34
C SER A 32 16.94 -3.93 29.73
N THR A 33 18.18 -3.52 29.44
CA THR A 33 19.39 -4.25 29.81
C THR A 33 19.82 -3.83 31.22
N GLY A 34 19.64 -4.74 32.18
CA GLY A 34 20.06 -4.57 33.57
C GLY A 34 21.31 -5.39 33.91
N PRO A 35 21.88 -5.22 35.12
CA PRO A 35 23.04 -5.99 35.60
C PRO A 35 22.79 -7.52 35.67
N ASP A 36 21.52 -7.95 35.67
CA ASP A 36 21.10 -9.36 35.71
C ASP A 36 20.66 -9.91 34.32
N GLY A 37 20.81 -9.12 33.24
CA GLY A 37 20.45 -9.48 31.86
C GLY A 37 19.34 -8.62 31.24
N ASP A 38 18.94 -8.96 30.02
CA ASP A 38 17.86 -8.29 29.29
C ASP A 38 16.49 -8.69 29.87
N THR A 39 15.72 -7.71 30.32
CA THR A 39 14.35 -7.92 30.81
C THR A 39 13.36 -7.28 29.85
N THR A 40 12.45 -8.09 29.33
CA THR A 40 11.38 -7.65 28.43
C THR A 40 10.09 -7.40 29.20
N ILE A 41 9.55 -6.19 29.08
CA ILE A 41 8.27 -5.76 29.69
C ILE A 41 7.32 -5.28 28.59
N LEU A 42 6.02 -5.48 28.80
CA LEU A 42 4.97 -4.87 27.98
C LEU A 42 4.42 -3.63 28.68
N GLN A 43 4.38 -2.51 27.97
CA GLN A 43 3.82 -1.25 28.47
C GLN A 43 2.57 -0.87 27.68
N ASP A 44 1.50 -0.55 28.41
CA ASP A 44 0.32 0.13 27.87
C ASP A 44 0.61 1.64 27.86
N ARG A 45 0.74 2.27 26.69
CA ARG A 45 1.05 3.69 26.55
C ARG A 45 -0.06 4.62 27.04
N LYS A 46 -1.30 4.14 27.08
CA LYS A 46 -2.46 4.94 27.50
C LYS A 46 -2.61 5.00 29.01
N SER A 47 -2.36 3.88 29.69
CA SER A 47 -2.42 3.82 31.16
C SER A 47 -1.05 3.99 31.84
N GLY A 48 0.04 3.85 31.09
CA GLY A 48 1.41 3.84 31.60
C GLY A 48 1.76 2.57 32.38
N LYS A 49 0.87 1.56 32.43
CA LYS A 49 1.09 0.34 33.18
C LYS A 49 2.09 -0.56 32.47
N GLN A 50 2.96 -1.18 33.26
CA GLN A 50 3.99 -2.10 32.80
C GLN A 50 3.73 -3.50 33.34
N TYR A 51 3.95 -4.51 32.50
CA TYR A 51 3.70 -5.90 32.81
C TYR A 51 4.93 -6.74 32.46
N SER A 52 5.44 -7.48 33.44
CA SER A 52 6.61 -8.34 33.26
C SER A 52 6.20 -9.67 32.62
N ILE A 53 6.82 -9.99 31.49
CA ILE A 53 6.60 -11.26 30.79
C ILE A 53 7.12 -12.44 31.63
N ASN A 54 8.25 -12.26 32.31
CA ASN A 54 8.84 -13.28 33.18
C ASN A 54 7.96 -13.58 34.40
N GLU A 55 7.29 -12.56 34.94
CA GLU A 55 6.33 -12.71 36.03
C GLU A 55 5.07 -13.45 35.54
N ALA A 56 4.55 -13.13 34.35
CA ALA A 56 3.43 -13.85 33.75
C ALA A 56 3.72 -15.34 33.49
N LEU A 57 4.96 -15.69 33.09
CA LEU A 57 5.40 -17.10 32.97
C LEU A 57 5.47 -17.79 34.33
N LYS A 58 5.98 -17.10 35.35
CA LYS A 58 6.12 -17.64 36.71
C LYS A 58 4.75 -17.87 37.37
N ASP A 59 3.81 -16.98 37.10
CA ASP A 59 2.44 -17.05 37.61
C ASP A 59 1.54 -18.00 36.79
N GLY A 60 2.06 -18.61 35.71
CA GLY A 60 1.31 -19.51 34.85
C GLY A 60 0.24 -18.84 33.99
N ARG A 61 0.25 -17.51 33.90
CA ARG A 61 -0.64 -16.71 33.03
C ARG A 61 -0.25 -16.81 31.57
N LEU A 62 1.02 -17.07 31.32
CA LEU A 62 1.60 -17.28 30.01
C LEU A 62 2.26 -18.65 29.94
N THR A 63 2.05 -19.40 28.86
CA THR A 63 2.75 -20.67 28.62
C THR A 63 3.95 -20.48 27.69
N GLN A 64 4.86 -21.47 27.68
CA GLN A 64 5.96 -21.51 26.70
C GLN A 64 5.46 -21.62 25.25
N TYR A 65 4.27 -22.20 25.04
CA TYR A 65 3.62 -22.25 23.74
C TYR A 65 3.17 -20.86 23.28
N ASP A 66 2.54 -20.08 24.16
CA ASP A 66 2.10 -18.72 23.86
C ASP A 66 3.29 -17.81 23.53
N MET A 67 4.40 -17.95 24.27
CA MET A 67 5.66 -17.28 23.96
C MET A 67 6.18 -17.61 22.55
N SER A 68 6.09 -18.89 22.16
CA SER A 68 6.57 -19.35 20.85
C SER A 68 5.67 -18.79 19.73
N CYS A 69 4.35 -18.84 19.92
CA CYS A 69 3.38 -18.25 18.98
C CYS A 69 3.61 -16.74 18.80
N TYR A 70 3.89 -16.01 19.88
CA TYR A 70 4.23 -14.59 19.80
C TYR A 70 5.54 -14.35 19.03
N LYS A 71 6.61 -15.08 19.37
CA LYS A 71 7.92 -14.96 18.70
C LYS A 71 7.90 -15.34 17.23
N GLU A 72 7.05 -16.29 16.85
CA GLU A 72 6.83 -16.71 15.45
C GLU A 72 5.87 -15.78 14.69
N GLY A 73 5.34 -14.73 15.33
CA GLY A 73 4.40 -13.78 14.74
C GLY A 73 3.00 -14.35 14.50
N LYS A 74 2.67 -15.51 15.10
CA LYS A 74 1.36 -16.17 15.04
C LYS A 74 0.35 -15.60 16.03
N MET A 75 0.80 -14.77 16.99
CA MET A 75 -0.02 -14.08 17.97
C MET A 75 0.37 -12.60 17.99
N SER A 76 -0.61 -11.70 17.92
CA SER A 76 -0.34 -10.25 17.92
C SER A 76 0.07 -9.75 19.30
N ILE A 77 0.77 -8.61 19.37
CA ILE A 77 1.17 -8.00 20.65
C ILE A 77 -0.03 -7.71 21.56
N THR A 78 -1.19 -7.39 20.98
CA THR A 78 -2.40 -7.18 21.76
C THR A 78 -2.95 -8.48 22.33
N GLU A 79 -2.94 -9.56 21.55
CA GLU A 79 -3.38 -10.86 22.04
C GLU A 79 -2.42 -11.39 23.13
N PHE A 80 -1.12 -11.15 22.96
CA PHE A 80 -0.08 -11.46 23.93
C PHE A 80 -0.19 -10.62 25.20
N SER A 81 -0.48 -9.30 25.09
CA SER A 81 -0.58 -8.41 26.24
C SER A 81 -1.74 -8.77 27.17
N LEU A 82 -2.83 -9.32 26.65
CA LEU A 82 -3.94 -9.84 27.46
C LEU A 82 -3.52 -11.02 28.34
N LEU A 83 -2.75 -11.95 27.76
CA LEU A 83 -2.23 -13.11 28.49
C LEU A 83 -1.27 -12.66 29.58
N VAL A 84 -0.39 -11.72 29.26
CA VAL A 84 0.58 -11.15 30.21
C VAL A 84 -0.10 -10.32 31.30
N ALA A 85 -1.16 -9.57 30.96
CA ALA A 85 -1.95 -8.79 31.93
C ALA A 85 -2.80 -9.67 32.87
N GLY A 86 -3.08 -10.92 32.49
CA GLY A 86 -3.70 -11.93 33.36
C GLY A 86 -5.21 -12.05 33.29
N GLU A 87 -5.84 -11.64 32.18
CA GLU A 87 -7.29 -11.83 32.00
C GLU A 87 -7.58 -13.18 31.32
N PRO A 88 -8.34 -14.10 31.95
CA PRO A 88 -8.50 -15.46 31.47
C PRO A 88 -9.31 -15.53 30.17
N SER A 89 -8.75 -16.21 29.17
CA SER A 89 -9.48 -16.70 28.01
C SER A 89 -10.61 -17.63 28.46
N LYS A 90 -11.87 -17.26 28.18
CA LYS A 90 -13.01 -18.17 28.40
C LYS A 90 -12.97 -19.29 27.34
N PRO A 91 -13.10 -20.57 27.73
CA PRO A 91 -13.11 -21.68 26.78
C PRO A 91 -14.37 -21.64 25.91
N VAL A 92 -14.17 -21.81 24.60
CA VAL A 92 -15.22 -21.88 23.58
C VAL A 92 -15.89 -23.26 23.59
N PHE A 93 -17.20 -23.33 23.82
CA PHE A 93 -18.04 -24.49 23.49
C PHE A 93 -18.78 -24.26 22.17
N PRO A 94 -19.03 -25.29 21.34
CA PRO A 94 -19.70 -25.15 20.04
C PRO A 94 -21.18 -24.79 20.20
N PRO A 95 -21.82 -24.15 19.19
CA PRO A 95 -23.11 -23.50 19.37
C PRO A 95 -24.25 -24.52 19.41
N ILE A 96 -25.03 -24.49 20.49
CA ILE A 96 -26.37 -25.06 20.54
C ILE A 96 -27.34 -24.02 19.97
N ILE A 97 -28.10 -24.42 18.96
CA ILE A 97 -29.15 -23.64 18.30
C ILE A 97 -30.27 -23.35 19.30
N HIS A 98 -30.47 -22.11 19.72
CA HIS A 98 -31.75 -21.65 20.27
C HIS A 98 -32.10 -20.21 19.88
N SER A 99 -33.41 -20.04 19.70
CA SER A 99 -34.22 -18.94 19.19
C SER A 99 -33.99 -17.53 19.75
N VAL A 100 -34.16 -16.57 18.84
CA VAL A 100 -34.29 -15.11 19.03
C VAL A 100 -35.39 -14.71 20.02
N PRO A 101 -35.19 -13.61 20.77
CA PRO A 101 -36.27 -12.64 20.98
C PRO A 101 -35.91 -11.20 20.56
N ARG A 102 -36.97 -10.41 20.39
CA ARG A 102 -37.11 -9.25 19.50
C ARG A 102 -37.18 -7.92 20.30
N SER A 103 -36.27 -6.98 20.00
CA SER A 103 -36.32 -5.49 20.16
C SER A 103 -36.46 -4.86 21.58
N PRO A 104 -36.11 -3.57 21.82
CA PRO A 104 -36.61 -2.38 21.08
C PRO A 104 -35.59 -1.29 20.69
N ILE A 105 -36.01 -0.53 19.68
CA ILE A 105 -35.40 0.69 19.13
C ILE A 105 -35.48 1.83 20.14
N ARG A 106 -34.39 2.59 20.32
CA ARG A 106 -34.46 4.02 20.69
C ARG A 106 -33.29 4.81 20.10
N THR A 107 -33.66 5.95 19.54
CA THR A 107 -32.91 6.93 18.76
C THR A 107 -32.09 7.90 19.62
N THR A 108 -30.93 8.37 19.11
CA THR A 108 -30.30 9.71 19.23
C THR A 108 -28.93 9.74 18.47
N PRO A 109 -28.26 10.89 18.29
CA PRO A 109 -28.41 11.91 17.23
C PRO A 109 -27.25 11.89 16.19
N PRO A 110 -27.33 12.63 15.07
CA PRO A 110 -26.26 12.64 14.06
C PRO A 110 -25.04 13.48 14.49
N SER A 111 -23.86 12.89 14.35
CA SER A 111 -22.54 13.52 14.52
C SER A 111 -22.19 14.46 13.34
N PRO A 112 -21.23 15.40 13.51
CA PRO A 112 -21.09 16.57 12.64
C PRO A 112 -20.30 16.23 11.37
N LEU A 113 -21.01 15.83 10.31
CA LEU A 113 -20.47 15.64 8.96
C LEU A 113 -21.08 16.60 7.91
N ASN A 114 -21.85 17.61 8.34
CA ASN A 114 -22.63 18.48 7.44
C ASN A 114 -22.02 19.88 7.18
N TYR A 115 -20.72 20.09 7.39
CA TYR A 115 -20.03 21.32 6.98
C TYR A 115 -18.95 21.03 5.93
N MET A 116 -19.34 20.45 4.79
CA MET A 116 -18.58 20.52 3.54
C MET A 116 -19.57 20.66 2.35
N PRO A 117 -19.34 21.57 1.40
CA PRO A 117 -20.27 21.82 0.29
C PRO A 117 -20.32 20.62 -0.68
N SER A 118 -21.49 20.41 -1.27
CA SER A 118 -21.95 19.23 -2.03
C SER A 118 -21.26 18.97 -3.39
N SER A 119 -20.15 19.62 -3.69
CA SER A 119 -19.46 19.50 -4.99
C SER A 119 -18.41 18.38 -5.05
N LEU A 120 -18.16 17.65 -3.95
CA LEU A 120 -17.13 16.61 -3.87
C LEU A 120 -17.65 15.21 -3.48
N ARG A 121 -18.98 15.02 -3.41
CA ARG A 121 -19.61 13.78 -2.91
C ARG A 121 -20.19 12.85 -3.99
N SER A 122 -20.11 13.19 -5.28
CA SER A 122 -20.80 12.44 -6.34
C SER A 122 -19.93 11.49 -7.19
N SER A 123 -18.67 11.20 -6.83
CA SER A 123 -17.79 10.36 -7.66
C SER A 123 -17.70 8.87 -7.28
N PHE A 124 -18.66 8.34 -6.53
CA PHE A 124 -18.74 6.89 -6.30
C PHE A 124 -20.18 6.38 -6.36
N PRO A 125 -20.68 5.94 -7.53
CA PRO A 125 -21.73 4.95 -7.57
C PRO A 125 -21.10 3.59 -7.26
N SER A 126 -21.35 3.11 -6.04
CA SER A 126 -21.32 1.69 -5.73
C SER A 126 -22.22 0.97 -6.74
N LEU A 127 -21.66 0.08 -7.57
CA LEU A 127 -22.45 -0.84 -8.38
C LEU A 127 -23.22 -1.77 -7.43
N ASN A 128 -24.51 -1.54 -7.24
CA ASN A 128 -25.42 -2.56 -6.75
C ASN A 128 -26.86 -2.32 -7.26
N SER A 129 -27.25 -3.05 -8.29
CA SER A 129 -28.63 -3.41 -8.69
C SER A 129 -28.50 -4.33 -9.92
N GLN A 130 -29.10 -5.52 -10.08
CA GLN A 130 -30.23 -6.14 -9.38
C GLN A 130 -30.29 -7.68 -9.67
N TYR A 131 -30.31 -8.46 -8.59
CA TYR A 131 -31.07 -9.69 -8.27
C TYR A 131 -31.16 -10.97 -9.16
N ASN A 132 -30.86 -12.08 -8.45
CA ASN A 132 -31.41 -13.45 -8.44
C ASN A 132 -31.04 -14.48 -9.53
N SER A 133 -30.16 -15.43 -9.18
CA SER A 133 -30.56 -16.79 -8.75
C SER A 133 -29.36 -17.64 -8.26
N SER A 134 -29.52 -18.22 -7.06
CA SER A 134 -28.98 -19.49 -6.53
C SER A 134 -27.48 -19.88 -6.66
N THR A 135 -26.97 -20.34 -5.50
CA THR A 135 -25.89 -21.32 -5.23
C THR A 135 -24.40 -20.89 -5.21
N GLN A 136 -23.86 -20.91 -3.98
CA GLN A 136 -22.54 -21.34 -3.51
C GLN A 136 -21.24 -20.83 -4.16
N LEU A 137 -20.49 -20.00 -3.42
CA LEU A 137 -19.12 -20.23 -2.88
C LEU A 137 -18.49 -18.87 -2.48
N ASN A 138 -18.19 -18.69 -1.20
CA ASN A 138 -17.60 -17.46 -0.65
C ASN A 138 -16.08 -17.44 -0.89
N SER A 139 -15.61 -16.48 -1.71
CA SER A 139 -14.21 -16.06 -1.79
C SER A 139 -14.09 -14.64 -1.23
N HIS A 140 -13.27 -14.45 -0.18
CA HIS A 140 -13.03 -13.14 0.41
C HIS A 140 -12.06 -12.34 -0.46
N ASN A 141 -12.62 -11.36 -1.16
CA ASN A 141 -11.95 -10.42 -2.05
C ASN A 141 -11.04 -9.47 -1.25
N SER A 142 -9.74 -9.71 -1.28
CA SER A 142 -8.71 -8.74 -0.90
C SER A 142 -8.54 -7.78 -2.07
N GLY A 143 -8.63 -6.46 -1.85
CA GLY A 143 -8.53 -5.42 -2.89
C GLY A 143 -7.14 -5.26 -3.51
N SER A 144 -6.59 -6.34 -4.05
CA SER A 144 -5.47 -6.34 -4.99
C SER A 144 -6.01 -5.94 -6.36
N LEU A 145 -5.31 -5.05 -7.06
CA LEU A 145 -5.63 -4.67 -8.44
C LEU A 145 -5.18 -5.74 -9.45
N SER A 146 -4.90 -6.98 -9.00
CA SER A 146 -4.36 -8.07 -9.83
C SER A 146 -5.34 -8.69 -10.83
N ASN A 147 -6.60 -8.26 -10.90
CA ASN A 147 -7.55 -8.79 -11.88
C ASN A 147 -7.57 -8.00 -13.20
N LEU A 148 -6.43 -8.01 -13.88
CA LEU A 148 -6.30 -7.83 -15.32
C LEU A 148 -5.31 -8.90 -15.81
N THR A 149 -5.80 -10.12 -15.96
CA THR A 149 -5.00 -11.26 -16.42
C THR A 149 -4.40 -11.01 -17.80
N SER A 150 -3.06 -10.95 -17.79
CA SER A 150 -2.07 -11.16 -18.84
C SER A 150 -2.59 -11.71 -20.18
N THR A 151 -2.44 -10.90 -21.23
CA THR A 151 -2.17 -11.41 -22.57
C THR A 151 -0.65 -11.43 -22.75
N ALA A 152 -0.10 -12.54 -23.25
CA ALA A 152 1.31 -12.88 -23.30
C ALA A 152 2.17 -11.92 -24.16
N GLY A 153 2.49 -10.76 -23.62
CA GLY A 153 3.60 -9.90 -24.03
C GLY A 153 4.39 -9.50 -22.79
N ASP A 154 5.71 -9.32 -22.93
CA ASP A 154 6.61 -8.97 -21.83
C ASP A 154 6.17 -7.65 -21.16
N GLU A 155 5.33 -7.71 -20.11
CA GLU A 155 4.98 -6.55 -19.31
C GLU A 155 6.20 -6.17 -18.46
N TYR A 156 6.89 -5.12 -18.86
CA TYR A 156 7.97 -4.55 -18.06
C TYR A 156 7.38 -3.83 -16.85
N PHE A 157 7.81 -4.21 -15.65
CA PHE A 157 7.47 -3.47 -14.44
C PHE A 157 8.01 -2.03 -14.55
N PRO A 158 7.27 -1.02 -14.07
CA PRO A 158 7.86 0.29 -13.86
C PRO A 158 8.99 0.17 -12.83
N ILE A 159 9.82 1.20 -12.72
CA ILE A 159 10.82 1.30 -11.65
C ILE A 159 10.10 1.16 -10.31
N SER A 160 10.30 0.00 -9.67
CA SER A 160 9.50 -0.52 -8.57
C SER A 160 10.02 -0.09 -7.21
N GLY A 161 11.33 0.16 -7.13
CA GLY A 161 12.00 0.55 -5.90
C GLY A 161 13.45 0.91 -6.18
N ILE A 162 14.22 1.02 -5.10
CA ILE A 162 15.63 1.39 -5.13
C ILE A 162 16.48 0.23 -4.62
N LEU A 163 17.61 -0.01 -5.27
CA LEU A 163 18.65 -0.93 -4.81
C LEU A 163 19.81 -0.11 -4.27
N ASP A 164 20.04 -0.17 -2.97
CA ASP A 164 21.23 0.41 -2.35
C ASP A 164 22.42 -0.51 -2.61
N THR A 165 23.28 -0.10 -3.53
CA THR A 165 24.43 -0.89 -3.99
C THR A 165 25.54 -1.04 -2.95
N THR A 166 25.55 -0.22 -1.90
CA THR A 166 26.54 -0.35 -0.82
C THR A 166 26.16 -1.43 0.20
N THR A 167 24.86 -1.62 0.45
CA THR A 167 24.33 -2.59 1.42
C THR A 167 23.68 -3.81 0.76
N GLU A 168 23.59 -3.80 -0.58
CA GLU A 168 22.82 -4.74 -1.40
C GLU A 168 21.36 -4.88 -0.95
N SER A 169 20.79 -3.83 -0.35
CA SER A 169 19.42 -3.83 0.16
C SER A 169 18.44 -3.22 -0.84
N ARG A 170 17.28 -3.87 -0.99
CA ARG A 170 16.15 -3.39 -1.79
C ARG A 170 15.21 -2.59 -0.88
N MET A 171 14.70 -1.46 -1.34
CA MET A 171 13.76 -0.65 -0.56
C MET A 171 12.75 0.07 -1.43
N SER A 172 11.62 0.46 -0.82
CA SER A 172 10.60 1.27 -1.50
C SER A 172 11.16 2.65 -1.86
N VAL A 173 10.52 3.32 -2.83
CA VAL A 173 10.88 4.69 -3.22
C VAL A 173 10.79 5.65 -2.03
N ARG A 174 9.76 5.49 -1.17
CA ARG A 174 9.60 6.28 0.05
C ARG A 174 10.74 6.08 1.04
N SER A 175 11.13 4.83 1.31
CA SER A 175 12.24 4.52 2.21
C SER A 175 13.56 5.09 1.70
N ALA A 176 13.81 5.03 0.39
CA ALA A 176 14.99 5.62 -0.22
C ALA A 176 15.03 7.15 -0.10
N LEU A 177 13.88 7.81 -0.26
CA LEU A 177 13.74 9.24 -0.04
C LEU A 177 14.03 9.62 1.42
N THR A 178 13.49 8.89 2.40
CA THR A 178 13.76 9.11 3.82
C THR A 178 15.25 8.95 4.15
N ARG A 179 15.92 8.01 3.50
CA ARG A 179 17.38 7.79 3.60
C ARG A 179 18.21 8.76 2.75
N LYS A 180 17.59 9.71 2.04
CA LYS A 180 18.24 10.69 1.16
C LYS A 180 19.11 10.07 0.05
N LEU A 181 18.77 8.85 -0.38
CA LEU A 181 19.46 8.19 -1.51
C LEU A 181 19.03 8.77 -2.85
N ILE A 182 17.81 9.29 -2.90
CA ILE A 182 17.21 9.98 -4.04
C ILE A 182 16.61 11.30 -3.55
N ASP A 183 16.53 12.29 -4.45
CA ASP A 183 15.86 13.56 -4.15
C ASP A 183 14.33 13.42 -4.24
N ALA A 184 13.62 14.38 -3.63
CA ALA A 184 12.17 14.38 -3.53
C ALA A 184 11.48 14.43 -4.91
N ASP A 185 12.04 15.16 -5.88
CA ASP A 185 11.44 15.30 -7.20
C ASP A 185 11.57 14.00 -8.00
N THR A 186 12.72 13.33 -7.91
CA THR A 186 12.92 11.99 -8.49
C THR A 186 11.98 10.98 -7.83
N ALA A 187 11.91 10.95 -6.50
CA ALA A 187 11.02 10.05 -5.76
C ALA A 187 9.55 10.20 -6.18
N LEU A 188 9.06 11.45 -6.25
CA LEU A 188 7.69 11.74 -6.68
C LEU A 188 7.42 11.25 -8.10
N LYS A 189 8.32 11.51 -9.05
CA LYS A 189 8.16 11.08 -10.45
C LYS A 189 8.16 9.56 -10.61
N LEU A 190 8.97 8.85 -9.83
CA LEU A 190 8.95 7.39 -9.80
C LEU A 190 7.60 6.87 -9.27
N LEU A 191 7.08 7.45 -8.18
CA LEU A 191 5.77 7.09 -7.62
C LEU A 191 4.60 7.45 -8.57
N GLU A 192 4.67 8.59 -9.27
CA GLU A 192 3.69 8.97 -10.30
C GLU A 192 3.67 7.96 -11.44
N ALA A 193 4.83 7.51 -11.92
CA ALA A 193 4.94 6.48 -12.95
C ALA A 193 4.34 5.14 -12.50
N GLN A 194 4.56 4.72 -11.25
CA GLN A 194 3.93 3.53 -10.67
C GLN A 194 2.40 3.67 -10.63
N ALA A 195 1.89 4.78 -10.10
CA ALA A 195 0.46 5.04 -10.01
C ALA A 195 -0.22 5.09 -11.40
N ALA A 196 0.45 5.69 -12.40
CA ALA A 196 -0.06 5.80 -13.77
C ALA A 196 -0.05 4.46 -14.55
N SER A 197 0.71 3.47 -14.08
CA SER A 197 0.89 2.16 -14.73
C SER A 197 0.29 0.99 -13.94
N GLY A 198 -0.51 1.27 -12.90
CA GLY A 198 -1.33 0.26 -12.21
C GLY A 198 -1.49 0.48 -10.71
N GLY A 199 -0.53 1.12 -10.05
CA GLY A 199 -0.56 1.31 -8.61
C GLY A 199 0.83 1.37 -8.00
N ILE A 200 0.89 1.81 -6.74
CA ILE A 200 2.14 1.88 -5.97
C ILE A 200 2.59 0.47 -5.62
N ILE A 201 3.88 0.20 -5.79
CA ILE A 201 4.41 -1.16 -5.68
C ILE A 201 4.83 -1.48 -4.24
N ASP A 202 4.30 -2.59 -3.72
CA ASP A 202 4.80 -3.23 -2.51
C ASP A 202 5.83 -4.31 -2.89
N LEU A 203 7.11 -4.05 -2.62
CA LEU A 203 8.21 -4.95 -2.95
C LEU A 203 8.12 -6.31 -2.24
N ALA A 204 7.50 -6.38 -1.05
CA ALA A 204 7.43 -7.61 -0.27
C ALA A 204 6.38 -8.57 -0.83
N LYS A 205 5.25 -8.02 -1.27
CA LYS A 205 4.11 -8.79 -1.78
C LYS A 205 4.08 -8.90 -3.29
N LYS A 206 4.91 -8.14 -3.99
CA LYS A 206 4.86 -7.96 -5.45
C LYS A 206 3.45 -7.52 -5.90
N ASP A 207 2.78 -6.73 -5.08
CA ASP A 207 1.41 -6.27 -5.33
C ASP A 207 1.41 -4.79 -5.75
N LYS A 208 0.44 -4.43 -6.59
CA LYS A 208 0.17 -3.05 -6.99
C LYS A 208 -1.01 -2.55 -6.17
N LEU A 209 -0.75 -1.57 -5.32
CA LEU A 209 -1.74 -1.00 -4.40
C LEU A 209 -2.31 0.30 -4.96
N SER A 210 -3.57 0.57 -4.65
CA SER A 210 -4.12 1.91 -4.83
C SER A 210 -3.32 2.90 -3.98
N VAL A 211 -3.31 4.17 -4.40
CA VAL A 211 -2.62 5.25 -3.67
C VAL A 211 -3.12 5.35 -2.22
N HIS A 212 -4.42 5.16 -1.98
CA HIS A 212 -4.98 5.14 -0.63
C HIS A 212 -4.41 3.98 0.21
N ASN A 213 -4.43 2.76 -0.34
CA ASN A 213 -3.91 1.56 0.33
C ASN A 213 -2.39 1.63 0.54
N ALA A 214 -1.68 2.36 -0.31
CA ALA A 214 -0.25 2.59 -0.18
C ALA A 214 0.06 3.61 0.93
N ALA A 215 -0.76 4.65 1.08
CA ALA A 215 -0.64 5.62 2.17
C ALA A 215 -0.88 4.96 3.54
N GLU A 216 -1.93 4.14 3.65
CA GLU A 216 -2.21 3.37 4.87
C GLU A 216 -1.07 2.43 5.28
N ARG A 217 -0.33 1.91 4.29
CA ARG A 217 0.83 1.04 4.51
C ARG A 217 2.15 1.80 4.65
N GLY A 218 2.13 3.13 4.64
CA GLY A 218 3.33 3.96 4.74
C GLY A 218 4.29 3.85 3.56
N LEU A 219 3.82 3.38 2.40
CA LEU A 219 4.64 3.28 1.17
C LEU A 219 4.77 4.62 0.44
N ILE A 220 3.95 5.61 0.81
CA ILE A 220 3.99 6.99 0.31
C ILE A 220 3.70 7.96 1.46
N ASP A 221 4.07 9.23 1.27
CA ASP A 221 3.64 10.30 2.17
C ASP A 221 2.24 10.80 1.85
N THR A 222 1.52 11.20 2.90
CA THR A 222 0.23 11.87 2.79
C THR A 222 0.33 13.22 2.07
N SER A 223 1.48 13.90 2.12
CA SER A 223 1.75 15.15 1.39
C SER A 223 1.72 14.98 -0.13
N ASP A 224 2.13 13.81 -0.64
CA ASP A 224 2.15 13.52 -2.07
C ASP A 224 0.84 12.86 -2.57
N MET A 225 -0.04 12.45 -1.65
CA MET A 225 -1.27 11.71 -1.95
C MET A 225 -2.11 12.37 -3.04
N HIS A 226 -2.32 13.69 -3.00
CA HIS A 226 -3.12 14.37 -4.02
C HIS A 226 -2.50 14.30 -5.42
N LYS A 227 -1.17 14.44 -5.52
CA LYS A 227 -0.45 14.33 -6.81
C LYS A 227 -0.53 12.91 -7.35
N LEU A 228 -0.31 11.93 -6.48
CA LEU A 228 -0.36 10.51 -6.85
C LEU A 228 -1.78 10.05 -7.21
N LEU A 229 -2.83 10.57 -6.57
CA LEU A 229 -4.21 10.32 -6.98
C LEU A 229 -4.51 10.87 -8.39
N ASN A 230 -3.92 12.00 -8.76
CA ASN A 230 -4.04 12.52 -10.12
C ASN A 230 -3.30 11.64 -11.13
N ALA A 231 -2.12 11.10 -10.78
CA ALA A 231 -1.43 10.12 -11.60
C ALA A 231 -2.21 8.80 -11.71
N GLN A 232 -2.83 8.32 -10.62
CA GLN A 232 -3.64 7.09 -10.61
C GLN A 232 -4.81 7.16 -11.60
N LYS A 233 -5.39 8.35 -11.85
CA LYS A 233 -6.44 8.53 -12.87
C LYS A 233 -5.96 8.18 -14.28
N ALA A 234 -4.65 8.21 -14.56
CA ALA A 234 -4.12 7.75 -15.82
C ALA A 234 -4.34 6.24 -16.05
N PHE A 235 -4.43 5.47 -14.95
CA PHE A 235 -4.72 4.04 -14.98
C PHE A 235 -6.22 3.75 -14.84
N THR A 236 -6.90 4.37 -13.87
CA THR A 236 -8.32 4.11 -13.58
C THR A 236 -9.30 4.89 -14.45
N GLY A 237 -8.79 5.81 -15.27
CA GLY A 237 -9.57 6.70 -16.13
C GLY A 237 -10.03 7.98 -15.45
N VAL A 238 -10.13 9.03 -16.25
CA VAL A 238 -10.68 10.33 -15.86
C VAL A 238 -12.14 10.38 -16.25
N GLU A 239 -13.03 10.60 -15.28
CA GLU A 239 -14.47 10.74 -15.55
C GLU A 239 -14.74 12.07 -16.28
N ASP A 240 -15.39 11.98 -17.43
CA ASP A 240 -15.95 13.14 -18.12
C ASP A 240 -17.18 13.64 -17.34
N PRO A 241 -17.21 14.89 -16.87
CA PRO A 241 -18.33 15.42 -16.09
C PRO A 241 -19.65 15.44 -16.88
N MET A 242 -19.59 15.52 -18.22
CA MET A 242 -20.75 15.60 -19.09
C MET A 242 -21.28 14.23 -19.47
N THR A 243 -20.40 13.32 -19.92
CA THR A 243 -20.84 12.00 -20.41
C THR A 243 -20.80 10.90 -19.36
N LYS A 244 -20.09 11.12 -18.24
CA LYS A 244 -19.80 10.11 -17.20
C LYS A 244 -18.90 8.97 -17.66
N ASP A 245 -18.35 9.07 -18.86
CA ASP A 245 -17.41 8.08 -19.40
C ASP A 245 -16.02 8.24 -18.76
N ARG A 246 -15.32 7.13 -18.61
CA ARG A 246 -13.91 7.11 -18.17
C ARG A 246 -12.99 7.22 -19.38
N LEU A 247 -12.35 8.38 -19.51
CA LEU A 247 -11.41 8.69 -20.56
C LEU A 247 -10.01 8.19 -20.22
N ALA A 248 -9.31 7.66 -21.23
CA ALA A 248 -7.88 7.41 -21.18
C ALA A 248 -7.09 8.74 -21.15
N VAL A 249 -5.78 8.66 -20.91
CA VAL A 249 -4.91 9.83 -20.69
C VAL A 249 -4.97 10.83 -21.84
N GLY A 250 -4.80 10.39 -23.09
CA GLY A 250 -4.77 11.30 -24.24
C GLY A 250 -6.08 12.07 -24.44
N PRO A 251 -7.25 11.42 -24.56
CA PRO A 251 -8.52 12.14 -24.68
C PRO A 251 -8.81 13.06 -23.49
N ALA A 252 -8.44 12.64 -22.26
CA ALA A 252 -8.56 13.49 -21.08
C ALA A 252 -7.68 14.74 -21.17
N ALA A 253 -6.46 14.61 -21.70
CA ALA A 253 -5.55 15.74 -21.92
C ALA A 253 -6.06 16.67 -23.02
N SER A 254 -6.57 16.13 -24.14
CA SER A 254 -7.17 16.92 -25.22
C SER A 254 -8.38 17.75 -24.75
N LYS A 255 -9.15 17.23 -23.77
CA LYS A 255 -10.25 17.96 -23.12
C LYS A 255 -9.81 18.87 -21.96
N GLY A 256 -8.52 18.90 -21.62
CA GLY A 256 -7.98 19.74 -20.55
C GLY A 256 -8.24 19.24 -19.13
N TYR A 257 -8.66 17.98 -18.95
CA TYR A 257 -8.87 17.39 -17.62
C TYR A 257 -7.56 16.95 -16.95
N ILE A 258 -6.50 16.75 -17.75
CA ILE A 258 -5.13 16.53 -17.27
C ILE A 258 -4.22 17.56 -17.96
N PRO A 259 -3.30 18.22 -17.23
CA PRO A 259 -2.28 19.06 -17.85
C PRO A 259 -1.44 18.28 -18.86
N GLN A 260 -1.16 18.88 -20.02
CA GLN A 260 -0.50 18.22 -21.15
C GLN A 260 0.88 17.65 -20.77
N GLU A 261 1.62 18.37 -19.92
CA GLU A 261 2.91 17.93 -19.41
C GLU A 261 2.81 16.69 -18.52
N ASN A 262 1.75 16.54 -17.74
CA ASN A 262 1.51 15.36 -16.91
C ASN A 262 1.05 14.18 -17.78
N ALA A 263 0.14 14.45 -18.72
CA ALA A 263 -0.37 13.45 -19.66
C ALA A 263 0.76 12.80 -20.46
N ARG A 264 1.70 13.60 -20.98
CA ARG A 264 2.88 13.09 -21.70
C ARG A 264 3.70 12.13 -20.83
N ARG A 265 3.98 12.51 -19.57
CA ARG A 265 4.74 11.68 -18.63
C ARG A 265 4.04 10.36 -18.31
N TYR A 266 2.72 10.40 -18.11
CA TYR A 266 1.94 9.18 -17.84
C TYR A 266 1.87 8.26 -19.06
N MET A 267 1.69 8.81 -20.26
CA MET A 267 1.71 8.03 -21.50
C MET A 267 3.09 7.43 -21.78
N GLU A 268 4.18 8.16 -21.51
CA GLU A 268 5.55 7.64 -21.59
C GLU A 268 5.74 6.45 -20.63
N ALA A 269 5.34 6.60 -19.36
CA ALA A 269 5.42 5.51 -18.38
C ALA A 269 4.57 4.30 -18.80
N GLN A 270 3.37 4.50 -19.34
CA GLN A 270 2.51 3.42 -19.83
C GLN A 270 3.14 2.71 -21.04
N TYR A 271 3.61 3.47 -22.03
CA TYR A 271 4.28 2.94 -23.22
C TYR A 271 5.49 2.07 -22.85
N LEU A 272 6.38 2.58 -22.00
CA LEU A 272 7.58 1.88 -21.55
C LEU A 272 7.29 0.64 -20.66
N THR A 273 6.07 0.53 -20.12
CA THR A 273 5.61 -0.62 -19.32
C THR A 273 4.69 -1.56 -20.08
N GLY A 274 4.74 -1.54 -21.41
CA GLY A 274 4.06 -2.52 -22.27
C GLY A 274 2.81 -2.00 -22.99
N GLY A 275 2.49 -0.70 -22.90
CA GLY A 275 1.48 -0.07 -23.75
C GLY A 275 0.46 0.79 -23.00
N PHE A 276 -0.47 1.36 -23.76
CA PHE A 276 -1.42 2.34 -23.29
C PHE A 276 -2.57 1.71 -22.51
N VAL A 277 -3.07 2.44 -21.51
CA VAL A 277 -4.20 1.99 -20.69
C VAL A 277 -5.50 2.56 -21.24
N ASN A 278 -6.49 1.69 -21.43
CA ASN A 278 -7.85 2.08 -21.72
C ASN A 278 -8.76 1.67 -20.55
N PRO A 279 -9.34 2.61 -19.78
CA PRO A 279 -10.17 2.29 -18.62
C PRO A 279 -11.40 1.42 -18.93
N SER A 280 -11.85 1.41 -20.19
CA SER A 280 -13.02 0.64 -20.64
C SER A 280 -12.66 -0.74 -21.21
N LYS A 281 -11.37 -1.08 -21.32
CA LYS A 281 -10.91 -2.36 -21.86
C LYS A 281 -9.88 -2.97 -20.92
N ALA A 282 -9.93 -4.30 -20.77
CA ALA A 282 -8.88 -5.01 -20.07
C ALA A 282 -7.59 -5.06 -20.91
N GLY A 283 -6.44 -4.99 -20.24
CA GLY A 283 -5.12 -5.13 -20.87
C GLY A 283 -4.51 -3.82 -21.36
N ARG A 284 -3.33 -3.95 -21.98
CA ARG A 284 -2.55 -2.86 -22.58
C ARG A 284 -2.84 -2.80 -24.07
N LEU A 285 -2.88 -1.59 -24.63
CA LEU A 285 -3.02 -1.37 -26.07
C LEU A 285 -1.66 -1.03 -26.68
N SER A 286 -1.36 -1.66 -27.81
CA SER A 286 -0.21 -1.31 -28.64
C SER A 286 -0.36 0.10 -29.23
N VAL A 287 0.73 0.68 -29.74
CA VAL A 287 0.71 1.98 -30.43
C VAL A 287 -0.31 2.00 -31.57
N LYS A 288 -0.37 0.92 -32.36
CA LYS A 288 -1.30 0.80 -33.50
C LYS A 288 -2.76 0.79 -33.05
N GLU A 289 -3.09 0.06 -31.98
CA GLU A 289 -4.44 0.03 -31.42
C GLU A 289 -4.84 1.34 -30.76
N ALA A 290 -3.88 1.99 -30.07
CA ALA A 290 -4.10 3.28 -29.44
C ALA A 290 -4.39 4.38 -30.48
N LEU A 291 -3.71 4.38 -31.63
CA LEU A 291 -4.02 5.25 -32.78
C LEU A 291 -5.40 4.94 -33.36
N ALA A 292 -5.71 3.65 -33.59
CA ALA A 292 -7.00 3.24 -34.15
C ALA A 292 -8.20 3.58 -33.24
N THR A 293 -7.98 3.68 -31.93
CA THR A 293 -8.98 4.03 -30.92
C THR A 293 -8.92 5.50 -30.47
N ASN A 294 -8.09 6.33 -31.11
CA ASN A 294 -7.89 7.74 -30.79
C ASN A 294 -7.51 7.99 -29.31
N ILE A 295 -6.80 7.05 -28.67
CA ILE A 295 -6.22 7.27 -27.33
C ILE A 295 -4.99 8.16 -27.43
N ILE A 296 -4.25 8.08 -28.55
CA ILE A 296 -3.16 8.97 -28.89
C ILE A 296 -3.33 9.44 -30.32
N ASP A 297 -2.74 10.59 -30.65
CA ASP A 297 -2.62 11.08 -32.03
C ASP A 297 -1.27 10.64 -32.65
N SER A 298 -1.13 10.80 -33.96
CA SER A 298 0.10 10.42 -34.69
C SER A 298 1.33 11.13 -34.13
N LYS A 299 1.18 12.42 -33.79
CA LYS A 299 2.27 13.22 -33.24
C LYS A 299 2.77 12.66 -31.90
N THR A 300 1.86 12.35 -30.98
CA THR A 300 2.24 11.76 -29.69
C THR A 300 2.84 10.37 -29.88
N ALA A 301 2.36 9.58 -30.85
CA ALA A 301 2.94 8.28 -31.16
C ALA A 301 4.39 8.41 -31.63
N ASP A 302 4.68 9.33 -32.57
CA ASP A 302 6.03 9.58 -33.07
C ASP A 302 6.96 10.08 -31.97
N GLU A 303 6.51 11.02 -31.13
CA GLU A 303 7.28 11.51 -29.98
C GLU A 303 7.54 10.41 -28.95
N LEU A 304 6.56 9.54 -28.67
CA LEU A 304 6.73 8.44 -27.71
C LEU A 304 7.65 7.33 -28.24
N GLN A 305 7.79 7.18 -29.55
CA GLN A 305 8.72 6.22 -30.15
C GLN A 305 10.15 6.75 -30.25
N ASP A 306 10.32 8.08 -30.34
CA ASP A 306 11.63 8.73 -30.36
C ASP A 306 12.14 9.02 -28.94
N GLU A 307 13.04 8.15 -28.45
CA GLU A 307 13.67 8.27 -27.13
C GLU A 307 14.43 9.60 -26.93
N THR A 308 14.84 10.29 -28.01
CA THR A 308 15.57 11.57 -27.91
C THR A 308 14.67 12.71 -27.47
N THR A 309 13.35 12.57 -27.62
CA THR A 309 12.37 13.57 -27.20
C THR A 309 12.02 13.49 -25.71
N TYR A 310 12.48 12.45 -25.00
CA TYR A 310 12.14 12.25 -23.60
C TYR A 310 12.81 13.31 -22.71
N LYS A 311 12.01 13.91 -21.83
CA LYS A 311 12.51 14.96 -20.93
C LYS A 311 13.35 14.32 -19.83
N LYS A 312 14.49 14.95 -19.53
CA LYS A 312 15.40 14.55 -18.46
C LYS A 312 14.96 15.16 -17.13
N GLU A 313 13.94 14.55 -16.52
CA GLU A 313 13.28 15.08 -15.33
C GLU A 313 13.68 14.38 -14.03
N LEU A 314 14.40 13.26 -14.12
CA LEU A 314 14.94 12.54 -12.96
C LEU A 314 16.41 12.93 -12.76
N VAL A 315 16.92 12.69 -11.55
CA VAL A 315 18.34 12.76 -11.24
C VAL A 315 18.87 11.36 -10.98
N ASP A 316 19.95 10.97 -11.65
CA ASP A 316 20.63 9.70 -11.42
C ASP A 316 21.16 9.67 -9.96
N PRO A 317 20.75 8.69 -9.14
CA PRO A 317 21.18 8.62 -7.75
C PRO A 317 22.69 8.44 -7.57
N ILE A 318 23.38 7.90 -8.57
CA ILE A 318 24.83 7.64 -8.55
C ILE A 318 25.58 8.80 -9.21
N THR A 319 25.29 9.10 -10.48
CA THR A 319 26.07 10.11 -11.23
C THR A 319 25.65 11.55 -10.95
N LYS A 320 24.46 11.75 -10.35
CA LYS A 320 23.81 13.05 -10.11
C LYS A 320 23.46 13.83 -11.38
N GLU A 321 23.54 13.22 -12.54
CA GLU A 321 23.14 13.82 -13.81
C GLU A 321 21.63 13.77 -14.01
N LYS A 322 21.08 14.72 -14.78
CA LYS A 322 19.69 14.66 -15.19
C LYS A 322 19.48 13.57 -16.26
N ILE A 323 18.52 12.68 -16.04
CA ILE A 323 18.22 11.54 -16.93
C ILE A 323 16.72 11.46 -17.21
N SER A 324 16.35 10.85 -18.34
CA SER A 324 14.94 10.54 -18.65
C SER A 324 14.45 9.30 -17.89
N TYR A 325 13.14 9.07 -17.86
CA TYR A 325 12.58 7.87 -17.21
C TYR A 325 13.08 6.59 -17.90
N LYS A 326 13.10 6.55 -19.23
CA LYS A 326 13.69 5.44 -20.00
C LYS A 326 15.16 5.18 -19.63
N GLN A 327 15.96 6.25 -19.58
CA GLN A 327 17.37 6.15 -19.18
C GLN A 327 17.56 5.63 -17.75
N ALA A 328 16.62 5.93 -16.85
CA ALA A 328 16.61 5.36 -15.51
C ALA A 328 16.22 3.87 -15.53
N MET A 329 15.23 3.48 -16.35
CA MET A 329 14.86 2.06 -16.53
C MET A 329 16.03 1.23 -17.08
N ASP A 330 16.78 1.75 -18.05
CA ASP A 330 17.95 1.06 -18.63
C ASP A 330 19.08 0.84 -17.62
N ARG A 331 19.17 1.70 -16.58
CA ARG A 331 20.13 1.56 -15.47
C ARG A 331 19.65 0.63 -14.36
N CYS A 332 18.38 0.28 -14.36
CA CYS A 332 17.82 -0.53 -13.29
C CYS A 332 18.35 -1.96 -13.33
N LYS A 333 18.44 -2.56 -12.15
CA LYS A 333 18.70 -4.00 -12.01
C LYS A 333 17.37 -4.72 -11.81
N ILE A 334 17.22 -5.86 -12.48
CA ILE A 334 16.08 -6.74 -12.29
C ILE A 334 16.37 -7.59 -11.05
N ASP A 335 15.49 -7.54 -10.07
CA ASP A 335 15.52 -8.45 -8.94
C ASP A 335 15.09 -9.85 -9.39
N HIS A 336 16.03 -10.78 -9.51
CA HIS A 336 15.78 -12.12 -10.05
C HIS A 336 14.72 -12.92 -9.27
N HIS A 337 14.45 -12.59 -8.01
CA HIS A 337 13.42 -13.27 -7.23
C HIS A 337 12.01 -12.78 -7.56
N THR A 338 11.86 -11.48 -7.81
CA THR A 338 10.54 -10.86 -7.97
C THR A 338 10.23 -10.46 -9.41
N GLY A 339 11.26 -10.28 -10.24
CA GLY A 339 11.18 -9.66 -11.57
C GLY A 339 10.99 -8.14 -11.52
N LEU A 340 11.04 -7.53 -10.34
CA LEU A 340 10.83 -6.09 -10.17
C LEU A 340 12.08 -5.30 -10.58
N LEU A 341 11.84 -4.11 -11.12
CA LEU A 341 12.88 -3.24 -11.65
C LEU A 341 13.35 -2.27 -10.54
N LEU A 342 14.62 -2.34 -10.15
CA LEU A 342 15.17 -1.55 -9.04
C LEU A 342 16.24 -0.57 -9.53
N LEU A 343 16.06 0.72 -9.25
CA LEU A 343 17.03 1.76 -9.63
C LEU A 343 18.20 1.75 -8.64
N PRO A 344 19.46 1.59 -9.10
CA PRO A 344 20.63 1.64 -8.23
C PRO A 344 20.81 3.02 -7.59
N ALA A 345 21.10 3.02 -6.30
CA ALA A 345 21.61 4.18 -5.57
C ALA A 345 22.81 3.75 -4.71
N ALA A 346 23.58 4.72 -4.24
CA ALA A 346 24.70 4.48 -3.33
C ALA A 346 24.58 5.40 -2.12
N SER A 347 24.60 4.81 -0.92
CA SER A 347 24.71 5.56 0.33
C SER A 347 26.12 6.16 0.45
N THR A 348 26.24 7.45 0.80
CA THR A 348 27.54 8.10 1.05
C THR A 348 28.10 7.78 2.43
N ASP A 349 27.25 7.41 3.39
CA ASP A 349 27.65 7.16 4.79
C ASP A 349 27.33 5.72 5.19
N ALA A 350 28.35 4.88 5.26
CA ALA A 350 28.24 3.53 5.83
C ALA A 350 28.11 3.55 7.38
N THR A 351 28.40 4.68 8.02
CA THR A 351 28.51 4.82 9.48
C THR A 351 27.27 5.39 10.16
N ASP A 352 26.42 6.14 9.44
CA ASP A 352 25.28 6.87 10.02
C ASP A 352 23.95 6.62 9.28
N ALA A 353 23.85 5.60 8.44
CA ALA A 353 22.57 5.24 7.82
C ALA A 353 21.58 4.83 8.93
N PRO A 354 20.58 5.68 9.27
CA PRO A 354 19.67 5.29 10.32
C PRO A 354 18.84 4.12 9.77
N SER A 355 18.87 3.00 10.49
CA SER A 355 18.14 1.78 10.18
C SER A 355 16.64 1.98 10.42
N TYR A 356 16.00 2.90 9.69
CA TYR A 356 14.55 3.04 9.62
C TYR A 356 13.95 2.16 8.52
N SER A 357 14.58 1.02 8.26
CA SER A 357 13.92 -0.09 7.61
C SER A 357 13.39 -1.01 8.70
N ASN A 358 12.06 -1.04 8.90
CA ASN A 358 11.40 -2.16 9.56
C ASN A 358 11.47 -3.45 8.71
N TYR A 359 12.20 -3.44 7.60
CA TYR A 359 12.46 -4.60 6.76
C TYR A 359 13.92 -5.05 6.93
N ARG A 360 14.14 -5.95 7.88
CA ARG A 360 15.29 -6.88 7.85
C ARG A 360 14.81 -8.14 7.13
N PHE A 361 15.33 -8.39 5.93
CA PHE A 361 15.15 -9.67 5.26
C PHE A 361 16.28 -10.61 5.65
N SER A 362 15.92 -11.83 6.05
CA SER A 362 16.85 -12.89 6.41
C SER A 362 17.77 -13.19 5.22
N SER A 363 19.05 -12.86 5.35
CA SER A 363 20.09 -13.35 4.45
C SER A 363 20.40 -14.79 4.85
N ASN A 364 19.79 -15.76 4.16
CA ASN A 364 20.27 -17.14 4.23
C ASN A 364 21.61 -17.21 3.51
N LYS A 365 22.70 -17.22 4.28
CA LYS A 365 23.99 -17.69 3.81
C LYS A 365 23.91 -19.20 3.59
N TYR A 366 24.37 -19.64 2.42
CA TYR A 366 24.66 -21.04 2.11
C TYR A 366 25.73 -21.62 3.03
#